data_AF-A0A345PLG2-F1
#
_entry.id   AF-A0A345PLG2-F1
#
_cell.length_a   1.000
_cell.length_b   1.000
_cell.length_c   1.000
_cell.angle_alpha   90.00
_cell.angle_beta   90.00
_cell.angle_gamma   90.00
#
_symmetry.space_group_name_H-M   'P 1'
#
loop_
_entity.id
_entity.type
_entity.pdbx_description
1 polymer ?
#
loop_
_entity_poly.entity_id
_entity_poly.type
_entity_poly.pdbx_seq_one_letter_code
_entity_poly.pdbx_strand_id
1 'polypeptide(L)'
;MNINIGSPPIISPIDGINDTDFVYTSTTLQQLKELTEQLEIVGGGYIGLEFASIYANFGSEIKVIDGSETFLPREDREIAEEVQKVLEKKKIQFEFDSRVESITNRDGKVVISYNKKHLF
;
A
#
# COMPACT_ATOMS: atom_id res chain seq x y z
N MET A 1 -17.39 -11.67 32.51
CA MET A 1 -17.37 -12.14 31.11
C MET A 1 -16.53 -11.14 30.35
N ASN A 2 -15.42 -11.56 29.76
CA ASN A 2 -14.49 -10.63 29.11
C ASN A 2 -14.62 -10.83 27.60
N ILE A 3 -14.90 -9.76 26.88
CA ILE A 3 -15.05 -9.73 25.41
C ILE A 3 -13.86 -8.95 24.84
N ASN A 4 -13.16 -9.55 23.86
CA ASN A 4 -12.14 -8.89 23.04
C ASN A 4 -12.36 -9.33 21.58
N ILE A 5 -12.77 -8.40 20.72
CA ILE A 5 -13.19 -8.67 19.33
C ILE A 5 -12.20 -8.15 18.27
N GLY A 6 -11.11 -7.50 18.70
CA GLY A 6 -10.13 -6.89 17.78
C GLY A 6 -10.76 -5.91 16.78
N SER A 7 -10.13 -5.77 15.61
CA SER A 7 -10.69 -4.99 14.49
C SER A 7 -10.35 -5.66 13.16
N PRO A 8 -11.34 -5.93 12.30
CA PRO A 8 -11.06 -6.41 10.95
C PRO A 8 -10.45 -5.31 10.08
N PRO A 9 -9.69 -5.66 9.03
CA PRO A 9 -9.24 -4.67 8.06
C PRO A 9 -10.43 -4.03 7.34
N ILE A 10 -10.34 -2.73 7.11
CA ILE A 10 -11.32 -1.99 6.30
C ILE A 10 -10.90 -2.17 4.84
N ILE A 11 -11.76 -2.78 4.03
CA ILE A 11 -11.56 -2.92 2.59
C ILE A 11 -12.39 -1.85 1.90
N SER A 12 -11.73 -0.92 1.21
CA SER A 12 -12.42 0.08 0.39
C SER A 12 -13.16 -0.60 -0.76
N PRO A 13 -14.36 -0.13 -1.15
CA PRO A 13 -15.04 -0.62 -2.34
C PRO A 13 -14.23 -0.17 -3.56
N ILE A 14 -13.40 -1.08 -4.08
CA ILE A 14 -12.58 -0.92 -5.27
C ILE A 14 -13.09 -1.95 -6.27
N ASP A 15 -13.39 -1.51 -7.49
CA ASP A 15 -13.91 -2.40 -8.51
C ASP A 15 -12.87 -3.48 -8.86
N GLY A 16 -13.27 -4.74 -8.92
CA GLY A 16 -12.39 -5.87 -9.24
C GLY A 16 -11.45 -6.34 -8.12
N ILE A 17 -11.57 -5.80 -6.89
CA ILE A 17 -10.70 -6.20 -5.76
C ILE A 17 -10.82 -7.68 -5.37
N ASN A 18 -11.98 -8.30 -5.63
CA ASN A 18 -12.23 -9.72 -5.34
C ASN A 18 -12.07 -10.62 -6.57
N ASP A 19 -11.73 -10.05 -7.73
CA ASP A 19 -11.69 -10.79 -9.01
C ASP A 19 -10.31 -11.41 -9.29
N THR A 20 -9.40 -11.35 -8.31
CA THR A 20 -8.00 -11.79 -8.47
C THR A 20 -7.43 -12.33 -7.15
N ASP A 21 -6.67 -13.43 -7.25
CA ASP A 21 -5.96 -14.06 -6.11
C ASP A 21 -4.68 -13.31 -5.69
N PHE A 22 -4.32 -12.27 -6.43
CA PHE A 22 -3.12 -11.46 -6.21
C PHE A 22 -3.38 -10.21 -5.35
N VAL A 23 -4.55 -10.11 -4.73
CA VAL A 23 -4.88 -9.05 -3.76
C VAL A 23 -4.73 -9.62 -2.35
N TYR A 24 -3.89 -8.97 -1.55
CA TYR A 24 -3.58 -9.39 -0.19
C TYR A 24 -3.94 -8.31 0.82
N THR A 25 -4.41 -8.75 1.97
CA THR A 25 -4.48 -7.97 3.20
C THR A 25 -3.19 -8.15 4.00
N SER A 26 -2.92 -7.29 5.00
CA SER A 26 -1.79 -7.47 5.92
C SER A 26 -1.73 -8.86 6.56
N THR A 27 -2.88 -9.51 6.78
CA THR A 27 -2.97 -10.87 7.32
C THR A 27 -2.56 -11.94 6.29
N THR A 28 -3.06 -11.83 5.07
CA THR A 28 -2.82 -12.86 4.02
C THR A 28 -1.45 -12.70 3.37
N LEU A 29 -0.92 -11.48 3.31
CA LEU A 29 0.42 -11.19 2.80
C LEU A 29 1.52 -11.89 3.61
N GLN A 30 1.31 -12.13 4.91
CA GLN A 30 2.25 -12.87 5.76
C GLN A 30 2.35 -14.36 5.41
N GLN A 31 1.39 -14.89 4.64
CA GLN A 31 1.31 -16.31 4.28
C GLN A 31 1.92 -16.61 2.90
N LEU A 32 2.40 -15.59 2.19
CA LEU A 32 3.09 -15.75 0.92
C LEU A 32 4.35 -16.60 1.12
N LYS A 33 4.44 -17.67 0.34
CA LYS A 33 5.59 -18.59 0.37
C LYS A 33 6.76 -18.11 -0.49
N GLU A 34 6.46 -17.30 -1.48
CA GLU A 34 7.41 -16.78 -2.45
C GLU A 34 7.43 -15.27 -2.39
N LEU A 35 8.63 -14.69 -2.52
CA LEU A 35 8.79 -13.25 -2.59
C LEU A 35 8.31 -12.75 -3.96
N THR A 36 7.41 -11.77 -3.96
CA THR A 36 7.01 -11.10 -5.21
C THR A 36 8.10 -10.14 -5.68
N GLU A 37 8.36 -10.09 -6.99
CA GLU A 37 9.32 -9.13 -7.55
C GLU A 37 8.83 -7.67 -7.40
N GLN A 38 7.51 -7.46 -7.50
CA GLN A 38 6.88 -6.15 -7.39
C GLN A 38 5.69 -6.22 -6.42
N LEU A 39 5.57 -5.22 -5.55
CA LEU A 39 4.47 -5.11 -4.59
C LEU A 39 3.93 -3.68 -4.59
N GLU A 40 2.66 -3.54 -4.98
CA GLU A 40 1.92 -2.29 -4.84
C GLU A 40 1.10 -2.31 -3.54
N ILE A 41 1.24 -1.25 -2.74
CA ILE A 41 0.56 -1.10 -1.45
C ILE A 41 -0.45 0.04 -1.58
N VAL A 42 -1.73 -0.29 -1.35
CA VAL A 42 -2.81 0.69 -1.37
C VAL A 42 -3.03 1.21 0.06
N GLY A 43 -2.65 2.46 0.30
CA GLY A 43 -2.67 3.13 1.59
C GLY A 43 -1.29 3.16 2.26
N GLY A 44 -0.78 4.36 2.52
CA GLY A 44 0.48 4.67 3.19
C GLY A 44 0.35 4.91 4.69
N GLY A 45 -0.61 4.26 5.34
CA GLY A 45 -0.67 4.20 6.80
C GLY A 45 0.44 3.33 7.39
N TYR A 46 0.64 3.41 8.70
CA TYR A 46 1.73 2.73 9.43
C TYR A 46 1.95 1.27 9.04
N ILE A 47 0.89 0.45 9.02
CA ILE A 47 0.96 -0.96 8.65
C ILE A 47 1.46 -1.14 7.21
N GLY A 48 0.96 -0.33 6.27
CA GLY A 48 1.41 -0.36 4.88
C GLY A 48 2.90 -0.05 4.76
N LEU A 49 3.40 0.93 5.52
CA LEU A 49 4.81 1.31 5.54
C LEU A 49 5.71 0.24 6.18
N GLU A 50 5.23 -0.46 7.21
CA GLU A 50 5.96 -1.59 7.79
C GLU A 50 6.19 -2.70 6.75
N PHE A 51 5.13 -3.10 6.04
CA PHE A 51 5.24 -4.08 4.96
C PHE A 51 6.08 -3.57 3.79
N ALA A 52 5.95 -2.30 3.41
CA ALA A 52 6.79 -1.67 2.40
C ALA A 52 8.27 -1.83 2.75
N SER A 53 8.65 -1.51 3.99
CA SER A 53 10.04 -1.63 4.43
C SER A 53 10.52 -3.08 4.51
N ILE A 54 9.67 -4.02 4.95
CA ILE A 54 10.02 -5.45 5.02
C ILE A 54 10.30 -6.02 3.62
N TYR A 55 9.36 -5.81 2.68
CA TYR A 55 9.47 -6.38 1.34
C TYR A 55 10.56 -5.67 0.50
N ALA A 56 10.76 -4.36 0.68
CA ALA A 56 11.91 -3.65 0.09
C ALA A 56 13.25 -4.24 0.57
N ASN A 57 13.36 -4.57 1.87
CA ASN A 57 14.56 -5.19 2.42
C ASN A 57 14.78 -6.62 1.88
N PHE A 58 13.71 -7.34 1.52
CA PHE A 58 13.81 -8.64 0.86
C PHE A 58 14.13 -8.54 -0.64
N GLY A 59 14.04 -7.35 -1.23
CA GLY A 59 14.43 -7.07 -2.60
C GLY A 59 13.28 -6.84 -3.58
N SER A 60 12.03 -6.81 -3.11
CA SER A 60 10.88 -6.44 -3.95
C SER A 60 10.93 -4.95 -4.32
N GLU A 61 10.49 -4.63 -5.53
CA GLU A 61 10.18 -3.25 -5.92
C GLU A 61 8.85 -2.83 -5.30
N ILE A 62 8.87 -1.72 -4.55
CA ILE A 62 7.69 -1.27 -3.79
C ILE A 62 7.18 0.04 -4.33
N LYS A 63 5.86 0.11 -4.55
CA LYS A 63 5.13 1.36 -4.77
C LYS A 63 3.97 1.49 -3.79
N VAL A 64 3.89 2.60 -3.08
CA VAL A 64 2.79 2.94 -2.17
C VAL A 64 1.90 3.98 -2.84
N ILE A 65 0.62 3.67 -2.99
CA ILE A 65 -0.40 4.58 -3.54
C ILE A 65 -1.26 5.06 -2.38
N ASP A 66 -1.24 6.35 -2.10
CA ASP A 66 -2.01 6.97 -1.01
C ASP A 66 -2.91 8.08 -1.53
N GLY A 67 -4.13 8.15 -1.00
CA GLY A 67 -5.11 9.19 -1.33
C GLY A 67 -4.90 10.52 -0.60
N SER A 68 -3.94 10.57 0.33
CA SER A 68 -3.50 11.75 1.05
C SER A 68 -2.60 12.61 0.18
N GLU A 69 -2.65 13.93 0.38
CA GLU A 69 -1.80 14.90 -0.34
C GLU A 69 -0.31 14.76 -0.01
N THR A 70 0.00 14.30 1.20
CA THR A 70 1.38 14.20 1.68
C THR A 70 1.59 12.95 2.53
N PHE A 71 2.86 12.55 2.68
CA PHE A 71 3.27 11.45 3.54
C PHE A 71 2.95 11.73 5.02
N LEU A 72 2.36 10.75 5.72
CA LEU A 72 1.99 10.84 7.14
C LEU A 72 1.47 12.23 7.57
N PRO A 73 0.31 12.68 7.02
CA PRO A 73 -0.16 14.06 7.17
C PRO A 73 -0.58 14.42 8.61
N ARG A 74 -0.65 13.43 9.50
CA ARG A 74 -0.99 13.59 10.92
C ARG A 74 0.23 13.82 11.81
N GLU A 75 1.43 13.61 11.28
CA GLU A 75 2.67 13.74 12.01
C GLU A 75 3.34 15.09 11.75
N ASP A 76 4.33 15.43 12.57
CA ASP A 76 5.15 16.61 12.37
C ASP A 76 5.79 16.59 10.97
N ARG A 77 5.79 17.76 10.30
CA ARG A 77 6.14 17.81 8.89
C ARG A 77 7.59 17.44 8.64
N GLU A 78 8.50 17.96 9.46
CA GLU A 78 9.94 17.73 9.34
C GLU A 78 10.26 16.25 9.59
N ILE A 79 9.64 15.66 10.62
CA ILE A 79 9.82 14.25 10.93
C ILE A 79 9.32 13.35 9.80
N ALA A 80 8.12 13.62 9.29
CA ALA A 80 7.53 12.85 8.21
C ALA A 80 8.39 12.89 6.94
N GLU A 81 8.92 14.08 6.58
CA GLU A 81 9.81 14.23 5.43
C GLU A 81 11.12 13.45 5.58
N GLU A 82 11.73 13.47 6.78
CA GLU A 82 12.94 12.68 7.01
C GLU A 82 12.68 11.18 6.93
N VAL A 83 11.55 10.71 7.48
CA VAL A 83 11.13 9.30 7.36
C VAL A 83 10.88 8.94 5.90
N GLN A 84 10.18 9.79 5.14
CA GLN A 84 9.94 9.58 3.72
C GLN A 84 11.26 9.43 2.96
N LYS A 85 12.21 10.35 3.16
CA LYS A 85 13.55 10.29 2.52
C LYS A 85 14.28 8.99 2.84
N VAL A 86 14.16 8.49 4.08
CA VAL A 86 14.76 7.20 4.47
C VAL A 86 14.13 6.03 3.71
N LEU A 87 12.81 6.03 3.55
CA LEU A 87 12.09 4.99 2.81
C LEU A 87 12.36 5.05 1.31
N GLU A 88 12.41 6.25 0.73
CA GLU A 88 12.78 6.46 -0.68
C GLU A 88 14.21 5.98 -0.98
N LYS A 89 15.16 6.17 -0.04
CA LYS A 89 16.51 5.60 -0.14
C LYS A 89 16.52 4.07 -0.17
N LYS A 90 15.49 3.42 0.37
CA LYS A 90 15.26 1.97 0.23
C LYS A 90 14.52 1.60 -1.07
N LYS A 91 14.42 2.53 -2.02
CA LYS A 91 13.73 2.39 -3.31
C LYS A 91 12.22 2.18 -3.20
N ILE A 92 11.62 2.58 -2.08
CA ILE A 92 10.16 2.62 -1.95
C ILE A 92 9.66 3.86 -2.68
N GLN A 93 8.78 3.68 -3.65
CA GLN A 93 8.16 4.77 -4.40
C GLN A 93 6.83 5.17 -3.77
N PHE A 94 6.52 6.46 -3.81
CA PHE A 94 5.25 6.99 -3.30
C PHE A 94 4.48 7.71 -4.41
N GLU A 95 3.19 7.42 -4.50
CA GLU A 95 2.22 8.12 -5.31
C GLU A 95 1.13 8.68 -4.40
N PHE A 96 1.21 9.98 -4.13
CA PHE A 96 0.22 10.71 -3.34
C PHE A 96 -0.92 11.24 -4.21
N ASP A 97 -1.94 11.81 -3.56
CA ASP A 97 -3.14 12.35 -4.20
C ASP A 97 -3.89 11.33 -5.06
N SER A 98 -3.69 10.04 -4.82
CA SER A 98 -4.11 9.00 -5.74
C SER A 98 -5.12 8.07 -5.09
N ARG A 99 -6.36 8.13 -5.60
CA ARG A 99 -7.44 7.25 -5.17
C ARG A 99 -7.54 6.08 -6.13
N VAL A 100 -7.29 4.87 -5.64
CA VAL A 100 -7.52 3.63 -6.40
C VAL A 100 -9.00 3.47 -6.72
N GLU A 101 -9.31 3.20 -7.99
CA GLU A 101 -10.67 3.05 -8.52
C GLU A 101 -10.97 1.61 -8.90
N SER A 102 -10.03 0.95 -9.59
CA SER A 102 -10.21 -0.44 -10.03
C SER A 102 -8.91 -1.24 -10.03
N ILE A 103 -9.08 -2.55 -9.88
CA ILE A 103 -8.04 -3.56 -9.96
C ILE A 103 -8.47 -4.55 -11.05
N THR A 104 -7.61 -4.80 -12.03
CA THR A 104 -7.88 -5.76 -13.09
C THR A 104 -6.73 -6.75 -13.24
N ASN A 105 -7.03 -7.97 -13.67
CA ASN A 105 -6.00 -8.94 -14.05
C ASN A 105 -5.84 -8.93 -15.58
N ARG A 106 -4.61 -8.70 -16.05
CA ARG A 106 -4.23 -8.80 -17.46
C ARG A 106 -3.00 -9.67 -17.57
N ASP A 107 -3.13 -10.80 -18.26
CA ASP A 107 -2.04 -11.73 -18.56
C ASP A 107 -1.26 -12.20 -17.31
N GLY A 108 -1.97 -12.42 -16.19
CA GLY A 108 -1.37 -12.85 -14.93
C GLY A 108 -0.71 -11.73 -14.12
N LYS A 109 -0.91 -10.47 -14.53
CA LYS A 109 -0.47 -9.28 -13.80
C LYS A 109 -1.66 -8.50 -13.27
N VAL A 110 -1.52 -8.00 -12.05
CA VAL A 110 -2.47 -7.05 -11.48
C VAL A 110 -2.17 -5.67 -12.03
N VAL A 111 -3.19 -5.00 -12.54
CA VAL A 111 -3.15 -3.61 -13.00
C VAL A 111 -4.07 -2.78 -12.13
N ILE A 112 -3.50 -1.83 -11.40
CA ILE A 112 -4.24 -0.88 -10.57
C ILE A 112 -4.50 0.39 -11.37
N SER A 113 -5.76 0.81 -11.46
CA SER A 113 -6.14 2.12 -11.98
C SER A 113 -6.50 3.05 -10.83
N TYR A 114 -5.95 4.25 -10.85
CA TYR A 114 -6.18 5.26 -9.81
C TYR A 114 -6.35 6.65 -10.43
N ASN A 115 -7.17 7.47 -9.79
CA ASN A 115 -7.39 8.86 -10.15
C ASN A 115 -6.52 9.76 -9.28
N LYS A 116 -5.73 10.63 -9.91
CA LYS A 116 -4.90 11.62 -9.25
C LYS A 116 -5.69 12.93 -9.08
N LYS A 117 -5.85 13.38 -7.84
CA LYS A 117 -6.69 14.54 -7.46
C LYS A 117 -6.10 15.92 -7.83
N HIS A 118 -5.04 16.00 -8.65
CA HIS A 118 -4.47 17.29 -9.04
C HIS A 118 -4.03 17.37 -10.52
N LEU A 119 -4.85 18.04 -11.32
CA LEU A 119 -4.52 18.68 -12.60
C LEU A 119 -5.47 19.88 -12.81
N PHE A 120 -5.22 21.00 -12.13
CA PHE A 120 -5.57 22.36 -12.58
C PHE A 120 -4.61 23.37 -11.93
#